data_AF-A0A9D1LRA6-F1
#
_entry.id   AF-A0A9D1LRA6-F1
#
_cell.length_a   1.000
_cell.length_b   1.000
_cell.length_c   1.000
_cell.angle_alpha   90.00
_cell.angle_beta   90.00
_cell.angle_gamma   90.00
#
_symmetry.space_group_name_H-M   'P 1'
#
loop_
_entity.id
_entity.type
_entity.pdbx_description
1 polymer ?
#
loop_
_entity_poly.entity_id
_entity_poly.type
_entity_poly.pdbx_seq_one_letter_code
_entity_poly.pdbx_strand_id
1 'polypeptide(L)'
;MSYKKATNLLPDELLRKVQQYVDGELIYIPRLDAHRRDWGQDTSTRRELAARNALILADHRAGMNTRQLAEKYFLSEKSIQRILRQLRRCAADDPADGGTGMD
;
A
#
# COMPACT_ATOMS: atom_id res chain seq x y z
N MET A 1 -1.21 2.93 -15.33
CA MET A 1 0.06 2.67 -16.04
C MET A 1 -0.04 3.33 -17.39
N SER A 2 0.91 4.18 -17.78
CA SER A 2 0.94 4.69 -19.15
C SER A 2 1.47 3.59 -20.07
N TYR A 3 0.76 3.35 -21.17
CA TYR A 3 1.24 2.48 -22.24
C TYR A 3 2.53 3.06 -22.82
N LYS A 4 3.55 2.21 -22.99
CA LYS A 4 4.80 2.59 -23.63
C LYS A 4 5.07 1.63 -24.79
N LYS A 5 5.35 2.20 -25.97
CA LYS A 5 5.71 1.41 -27.15
C LYS A 5 7.09 0.80 -26.96
N ALA A 6 7.22 -0.51 -27.14
CA ALA A 6 8.48 -1.24 -27.00
C ALA A 6 9.55 -0.73 -27.98
N THR A 7 9.16 -0.35 -29.20
CA THR A 7 10.03 0.25 -30.24
C THR A 7 10.70 1.54 -29.79
N ASN A 8 10.14 2.25 -28.81
CA ASN A 8 10.69 3.50 -28.31
C ASN A 8 11.56 3.29 -27.06
N LEU A 9 11.62 2.07 -26.53
CA LEU A 9 12.27 1.74 -25.26
C LEU A 9 13.40 0.73 -25.41
N LEU A 10 13.22 -0.28 -26.27
CA LEU A 10 14.15 -1.39 -26.43
C LEU A 10 14.97 -1.21 -27.70
N PRO A 11 16.26 -1.57 -27.70
CA PRO A 11 17.06 -1.65 -28.92
C PRO A 11 16.49 -2.67 -29.91
N ASP A 12 16.64 -2.40 -31.21
CA ASP A 12 16.12 -3.26 -32.28
C ASP A 12 16.59 -4.71 -32.18
N GLU A 13 17.85 -4.94 -31.82
CA GLU A 13 18.38 -6.30 -31.66
C GLU A 13 17.66 -7.06 -30.56
N LEU A 14 17.37 -6.41 -29.43
CA LEU A 14 16.64 -7.01 -28.33
C LEU A 14 15.18 -7.26 -28.72
N LEU A 15 14.56 -6.33 -29.42
CA LEU A 15 13.18 -6.48 -29.89
C LEU A 15 13.06 -7.70 -30.82
N ARG A 16 13.99 -7.87 -31.77
CA ARG A 16 14.03 -9.04 -32.66
C ARG A 16 14.20 -10.34 -31.88
N LYS A 17 15.03 -10.37 -30.84
CA LYS A 17 15.18 -11.56 -29.99
C LYS A 17 13.88 -11.86 -29.26
N VAL A 18 13.21 -10.87 -28.68
CA VAL A 18 11.90 -11.07 -28.02
C VAL A 18 10.87 -11.62 -29.01
N GLN A 19 10.83 -11.09 -30.24
CA GLN A 19 9.93 -11.55 -31.31
C GLN A 19 10.16 -13.01 -31.75
N GLN A 20 11.35 -13.58 -31.51
CA GLN A 20 11.58 -15.02 -31.72
C GLN A 20 10.81 -15.90 -30.74
N TYR A 21 10.44 -15.37 -29.56
CA TYR A 21 9.70 -16.08 -28.54
C TYR A 21 8.22 -15.72 -28.53
N VAL A 22 7.88 -14.45 -28.77
CA VAL A 22 6.51 -13.93 -28.72
C VAL A 22 6.37 -12.75 -29.69
N ASP A 23 5.41 -12.82 -30.62
CA ASP A 23 5.12 -11.74 -31.58
C ASP A 23 3.65 -11.27 -31.46
N GLY A 24 3.45 -9.95 -31.39
CA GLY A 24 2.14 -9.33 -31.28
C GLY A 24 1.45 -9.38 -29.91
N GLU A 25 2.08 -9.94 -28.87
CA GLU A 25 1.47 -10.05 -27.54
C GLU A 25 1.97 -9.03 -26.51
N LEU A 26 1.17 -8.85 -25.44
CA LEU A 26 1.53 -8.02 -24.29
C LEU A 26 2.32 -8.85 -23.25
N ILE A 27 3.60 -8.54 -23.09
CA ILE A 27 4.48 -9.20 -22.12
C ILE A 27 4.73 -8.29 -20.92
N TYR A 28 4.62 -8.85 -19.71
CA TYR A 28 5.00 -8.16 -18.48
C TYR A 28 6.50 -8.35 -18.22
N ILE A 29 7.22 -7.24 -18.08
CA ILE A 29 8.61 -7.24 -17.62
C ILE A 29 8.61 -6.96 -16.12
N PRO A 30 9.00 -7.94 -15.27
CA PRO A 30 9.07 -7.72 -13.84
C PRO A 30 10.09 -6.64 -13.49
N ARG A 31 9.86 -5.92 -12.39
CA ARG A 31 10.82 -4.95 -11.88
C ARG A 31 12.08 -5.67 -11.41
N LEU A 32 13.24 -5.09 -11.72
CA LEU A 32 14.52 -5.52 -11.14
C LEU A 32 14.44 -5.46 -9.61
N ASP A 33 15.00 -6.46 -8.92
CA ASP A 33 14.92 -6.58 -7.46
C ASP A 33 15.50 -5.35 -6.74
N ALA A 34 16.58 -4.76 -7.26
CA ALA A 34 17.18 -3.53 -6.74
C ALA A 34 16.24 -2.31 -6.82
N HIS A 35 15.18 -2.37 -7.63
CA HIS A 35 14.16 -1.34 -7.78
C HIS A 35 12.78 -1.82 -7.32
N ARG A 36 12.68 -2.93 -6.57
CA ARG A 36 11.45 -3.27 -5.85
C ARG A 36 11.19 -2.20 -4.80
N ARG A 37 10.46 -1.15 -5.19
CA ARG A 37 9.67 -0.41 -4.21
C ARG A 37 8.63 -1.40 -3.71
N ASP A 38 8.52 -1.60 -2.40
CA ASP A 38 7.36 -2.32 -1.86
C ASP A 38 6.11 -1.69 -2.47
N TRP A 39 5.20 -2.56 -2.86
CA TRP A 39 3.99 -2.15 -3.54
C TRP A 39 3.28 -1.04 -2.74
N GLY A 40 3.22 0.17 -3.30
CA GLY A 40 2.58 1.32 -2.68
C GLY A 40 3.45 2.25 -1.81
N GLN A 41 4.77 2.09 -1.72
CA GLN A 41 5.64 3.03 -0.97
C GLN A 41 5.52 4.50 -1.46
N ASP A 42 5.21 4.71 -2.75
CA ASP A 42 5.15 6.04 -3.36
C ASP A 42 3.79 6.43 -3.98
N THR A 43 2.75 5.63 -3.77
CA THR A 43 1.42 5.99 -4.29
C THR A 43 0.76 6.93 -3.27
N SER A 44 0.38 8.15 -3.68
CA SER A 44 -0.35 9.12 -2.82
C SER A 44 -1.50 8.44 -2.07
N THR A 45 -2.18 7.51 -2.74
CA THR A 45 -3.25 6.68 -2.22
C THR A 45 -2.88 5.91 -0.94
N ARG A 46 -1.65 5.38 -0.79
CA ARG A 46 -1.26 4.67 0.44
C ARG A 46 -1.14 5.63 1.62
N ARG A 47 -0.60 6.84 1.39
CA ARG A 47 -0.51 7.89 2.42
C ARG A 47 -1.90 8.41 2.79
N GLU A 48 -2.76 8.66 1.81
CA GLU A 48 -4.15 9.08 2.02
C GLU A 48 -4.94 8.02 2.81
N LEU A 49 -4.78 6.74 2.45
CA LEU A 49 -5.41 5.63 3.19
C LEU A 49 -4.88 5.52 4.62
N ALA A 50 -3.58 5.70 4.84
CA ALA A 50 -2.99 5.69 6.17
C ALA A 50 -3.53 6.85 7.03
N ALA A 51 -3.58 8.06 6.48
CA ALA A 51 -4.13 9.24 7.15
C ALA A 51 -5.60 9.04 7.50
N ARG A 52 -6.42 8.57 6.55
CA ARG A 52 -7.84 8.23 6.81
C ARG A 52 -7.97 7.18 7.91
N ASN A 53 -7.16 6.13 7.88
CA ASN A 53 -7.24 5.06 8.86
C ASN A 53 -6.85 5.56 10.27
N ALA A 54 -5.89 6.47 10.39
CA ALA A 54 -5.56 7.13 11.66
C ALA A 54 -6.73 7.97 12.20
N LEU A 55 -7.43 8.70 11.33
CA LEU A 55 -8.64 9.46 11.70
C LEU A 55 -9.78 8.54 12.14
N ILE A 56 -10.00 7.41 11.45
CA ILE A 56 -10.99 6.39 11.85
C ILE A 56 -10.71 5.89 13.28
N LEU A 57 -9.44 5.66 13.63
CA LEU A 57 -9.07 5.24 14.99
C LEU A 57 -9.30 6.35 16.02
N ALA A 58 -8.98 7.59 15.69
CA ALA A 58 -9.20 8.73 16.58
C ALA A 58 -10.70 8.95 16.86
N ASP A 59 -11.54 8.93 15.82
CA ASP A 59 -12.99 9.04 15.97
C ASP A 59 -13.60 7.87 16.76
N HIS A 60 -13.10 6.65 16.54
CA HIS A 60 -13.50 5.49 17.34
C HIS A 60 -13.11 5.67 18.83
N ARG A 61 -11.94 6.24 19.11
CA ARG A 61 -11.51 6.56 20.49
C ARG A 61 -12.33 7.70 21.11
N ALA A 62 -12.86 8.61 20.28
CA ALA A 62 -13.80 9.65 20.69
C ALA A 62 -15.24 9.13 20.92
N GLY A 63 -15.48 7.83 20.75
CA GLY A 63 -16.76 7.19 21.07
C GLY A 63 -17.67 6.91 19.87
N MET A 64 -17.25 7.19 18.64
CA MET A 64 -18.03 6.79 17.45
C MET A 64 -18.07 5.28 17.30
N ASN A 65 -19.26 4.73 17.10
CA ASN A 65 -19.43 3.29 16.87
C ASN A 65 -19.14 2.92 15.40
N THR A 66 -18.99 1.61 15.14
CA THR A 66 -18.65 1.07 13.82
C THR A 66 -19.58 1.54 12.70
N ARG A 67 -20.88 1.67 12.98
CA ARG A 67 -21.89 2.09 12.00
C ARG A 67 -21.73 3.56 11.64
N GLN A 68 -21.54 4.43 12.64
CA GLN A 68 -21.29 5.85 12.42
C GLN A 68 -20.00 6.09 11.62
N LEU A 69 -18.96 5.31 11.89
CA LEU A 69 -17.71 5.36 11.14
C LEU A 69 -17.89 4.86 9.70
N ALA A 70 -18.66 3.80 9.49
CA ALA A 70 -18.98 3.27 8.18
C ALA A 70 -19.68 4.32 7.31
N GLU A 71 -20.67 5.02 7.88
CA GLU A 71 -21.39 6.11 7.23
C GLU A 71 -20.47 7.31 6.95
N LYS A 72 -19.71 7.79 7.96
CA LYS A 72 -18.81 8.97 7.84
C LYS A 72 -17.71 8.79 6.79
N TYR A 73 -17.13 7.59 6.71
CA TYR A 73 -16.00 7.31 5.82
C TYR A 73 -16.40 6.58 4.53
N PHE A 74 -17.69 6.35 4.30
CA PHE A 74 -18.24 5.62 3.15
C PHE A 74 -17.60 4.24 2.97
N LEU A 75 -17.49 3.49 4.08
CA LEU A 75 -16.92 2.15 4.13
C LEU A 75 -17.93 1.16 4.69
N SER A 76 -17.77 -0.12 4.36
CA SER A 76 -18.53 -1.17 5.04
C SER A 76 -18.07 -1.33 6.49
N GLU A 77 -18.99 -1.72 7.38
CA GLU A 77 -18.66 -1.99 8.79
C GLU A 77 -17.53 -3.03 8.94
N LYS A 78 -17.52 -4.06 8.09
CA LYS A 78 -16.43 -5.06 8.04
C LYS A 78 -15.06 -4.42 7.74
N SER A 79 -15.03 -3.41 6.87
CA SER A 79 -13.79 -2.69 6.54
C SER A 79 -13.31 -1.85 7.72
N ILE A 80 -14.23 -1.15 8.40
CA ILE A 80 -13.93 -0.38 9.63
C ILE A 80 -13.35 -1.31 10.70
N GLN A 81 -14.01 -2.43 10.99
CA GLN A 81 -13.53 -3.41 11.98
C GLN A 81 -12.14 -3.94 11.63
N ARG A 82 -11.88 -4.23 10.35
CA ARG A 82 -10.57 -4.68 9.88
C ARG A 82 -9.50 -3.61 10.11
N ILE A 83 -9.78 -2.35 9.75
CA ILE A 83 -8.85 -1.23 9.92
C ILE A 83 -8.51 -1.05 11.40
N LEU A 84 -9.52 -1.01 12.28
CA LEU A 84 -9.33 -0.86 13.72
C LEU A 84 -8.50 -2.01 14.31
N ARG A 85 -8.76 -3.26 13.89
CA ARG A 85 -7.98 -4.42 14.32
C ARG A 85 -6.51 -4.33 13.88
N GLN A 86 -6.27 -3.92 12.63
CA GLN A 86 -4.91 -3.79 12.08
C GLN A 86 -4.12 -2.70 12.81
N LEU A 87 -4.73 -1.55 13.09
CA LEU A 87 -4.06 -0.46 13.79
C LEU A 87 -3.78 -0.77 15.27
N ARG A 88 -4.67 -1.50 15.94
CA ARG A 88 -4.42 -1.96 17.32
C ARG A 88 -3.21 -2.89 17.42
N ARG A 89 -2.97 -3.73 16.39
CA ARG A 89 -1.80 -4.61 16.33
C ARG A 89 -0.50 -3.85 16.12
N CYS A 90 -0.50 -2.83 15.26
CA CYS A 90 0.70 -1.98 15.07
C CYS A 90 1.09 -1.16 16.31
N ALA A 91 0.13 -0.80 17.17
CA ALA A 91 0.41 -0.02 18.38
C ALA A 91 0.92 -0.87 19.56
N ALA A 92 0.86 -2.20 19.47
CA ALA A 92 1.28 -3.11 20.54
C ALA A 92 2.74 -3.57 20.44
N ASP A 93 3.43 -3.22 19.35
CA ASP A 93 4.83 -3.61 19.09
C ASP A 93 5.84 -2.49 19.45
N ASP A 94 5.46 -1.51 20.29
CA ASP A 94 6.34 -0.43 20.77
C ASP A 94 6.76 -0.73 22.23
N PRO A 95 8.00 -1.18 22.50
CA PRO A 95 8.45 -1.45 23.86
C PRO A 95 8.83 -0.12 24.52
N ALA A 96 7.85 0.55 25.09
CA ALA A 96 8.10 1.55 26.11
C ALA A 96 8.36 0.85 27.45
N ASP A 97 9.57 0.36 27.68
CA ASP A 97 10.08 0.16 29.03
C ASP A 97 11.60 0.31 29.10
N GLY A 98 12.06 1.09 30.07
CA GLY A 98 13.43 1.51 30.26
C GLY A 98 13.54 2.68 31.24
N GLY A 99 12.66 2.71 32.24
CA GLY A 99 12.77 3.57 33.41
C GLY A 99 13.26 2.77 34.62
N THR A 100 14.55 2.84 34.90
CA THR A 100 15.16 2.55 36.22
C THR A 100 16.42 3.44 36.25
N GLY A 101 16.49 4.54 36.99
CA GLY A 101 16.33 4.56 38.44
C GLY A 101 17.55 3.87 39.06
N MET A 102 18.67 4.57 39.19
CA MET A 102 19.68 4.19 40.16
C MET A 102 20.34 5.45 40.70
N ASP A 103 20.26 5.53 42.02
CA ASP A 103 20.84 6.52 42.93
C ASP A 103 22.37 6.59 42.88
#